data_AF-A0A923D134-F1
#
_entry.id   AF-A0A923D134-F1
#
_cell.length_a   1.000
_cell.length_b   1.000
_cell.length_c   1.000
_cell.angle_alpha   90.00
_cell.angle_beta   90.00
_cell.angle_gamma   90.00
#
_symmetry.space_group_name_H-M   'P 1'
#
loop_
_entity.id
_entity.type
_entity.pdbx_description
1 polymer ?
#
loop_
_entity_poly.entity_id
_entity_poly.type
_entity_poly.pdbx_seq_one_letter_code
_entity_poly.pdbx_strand_id
1 'polypeptide(L)'
;MRYPTTVAAVLVLALVAGCRSTAPPPPFTDGAPAIAAEVAPVDLAGFRALPVADQERRRRLADEELARFHRWHQDIPSLLRRSGVALSFFEGNGLLADGRLTVDDFDRMMPVLQRAVQIDPACTEAWFRLGDTLTQYGDWSRADAAFTAAWQACPHDLRLEGRAETARGISRAHAWLCRDTARWEEGLALLERGDGMSAAGADDQDQLLRGLLLAGAGRFQEAVAVAKAMPPLRYPRYGYGMAAGSHGNNWIEAMAWFAIGEPAFARKALGEIYAYRAVQQSTRYWNDVALILDTVGSDTESDATYARSLKGRFPLLAFFP
;
A
#
# COMPACT_ATOMS: atom_id res chain seq x y z
N MET A 1 -1.34 -45.55 -19.47
CA MET A 1 -2.72 -45.57 -18.95
C MET A 1 -2.78 -44.70 -17.69
N ARG A 2 -3.98 -44.21 -17.37
CA ARG A 2 -4.34 -43.04 -16.56
C ARG A 2 -3.87 -43.01 -15.08
N TYR A 3 -3.67 -41.77 -14.60
CA TYR A 3 -3.81 -41.20 -13.24
C TYR A 3 -4.99 -41.78 -12.40
N PRO A 4 -5.03 -41.67 -11.03
CA PRO A 4 -5.13 -40.36 -10.35
C PRO A 4 -4.56 -40.13 -8.92
N THR A 5 -4.18 -38.86 -8.71
CA THR A 5 -4.33 -37.93 -7.57
C THR A 5 -4.30 -38.40 -6.11
N THR A 6 -3.39 -37.82 -5.30
CA THR A 6 -3.78 -36.91 -4.19
C THR A 6 -2.60 -36.02 -3.77
N VAL A 7 -2.91 -34.75 -3.56
CA VAL A 7 -2.04 -33.62 -3.24
C VAL A 7 -1.50 -33.76 -1.80
N ALA A 8 -0.17 -33.66 -1.62
CA ALA A 8 0.46 -33.57 -0.31
C ALA A 8 1.12 -32.20 -0.15
N ALA A 9 0.64 -31.44 0.83
CA ALA A 9 1.22 -30.20 1.31
C ALA A 9 2.63 -30.45 1.85
N VAL A 10 3.60 -29.65 1.39
CA VAL A 10 5.00 -29.75 1.84
C VAL A 10 5.16 -28.92 3.11
N LEU A 11 5.31 -29.62 4.23
CA LEU A 11 5.86 -29.13 5.49
C LEU A 11 7.38 -28.94 5.33
N VAL A 12 7.88 -27.72 5.52
CA VAL A 12 9.32 -27.46 5.68
C VAL A 12 9.63 -27.44 7.18
N LEU A 13 10.46 -28.39 7.60
CA LEU A 13 10.99 -28.57 8.95
C LEU A 13 12.51 -28.42 8.86
N ALA A 14 13.08 -27.43 9.55
CA ALA A 14 14.51 -27.36 9.79
C ALA A 14 14.79 -26.96 11.25
N LEU A 15 15.43 -27.89 11.96
CA LEU A 15 15.91 -27.79 13.33
C LEU A 15 17.20 -26.97 13.41
N VAL A 16 17.31 -26.11 14.44
CA VAL A 16 18.56 -25.93 15.19
C VAL A 16 18.25 -25.90 16.69
N ALA A 17 19.04 -26.67 17.42
CA ALA A 17 18.88 -27.08 18.80
C ALA A 17 19.15 -25.97 19.82
N GLY A 18 18.55 -26.09 21.01
CA GLY A 18 19.17 -25.57 22.24
C GLY A 18 18.36 -24.67 23.15
N CYS A 19 17.03 -24.79 23.24
CA CYS A 19 16.27 -24.34 24.41
C CYS A 19 15.01 -25.22 24.57
N ARG A 20 14.96 -26.04 25.62
CA ARG A 20 13.77 -26.83 25.97
C ARG A 20 12.72 -25.90 26.57
N SER A 21 11.76 -25.48 25.75
CA SER A 21 10.42 -25.08 26.18
C SER A 21 9.43 -25.95 25.41
N THR A 22 8.72 -26.84 26.10
CA THR A 22 7.76 -27.80 25.51
C THR A 22 6.35 -27.23 25.41
N ALA A 23 6.19 -25.90 25.44
CA ALA A 23 4.91 -25.27 25.15
C ALA A 23 4.88 -24.88 23.66
N PRO A 24 3.85 -25.27 22.88
CA PRO A 24 3.63 -24.63 21.59
C PRO A 24 3.53 -23.11 21.83
N PRO A 25 4.09 -22.26 20.94
CA PRO A 25 3.86 -20.83 21.06
C PRO A 25 2.34 -20.61 21.16
N PRO A 26 1.87 -19.79 22.11
CA PRO A 26 0.44 -19.52 22.20
C PRO A 26 -0.04 -19.01 20.85
N PRO A 27 -1.26 -19.38 20.41
CA PRO A 27 -1.86 -18.74 19.24
C PRO A 27 -1.77 -17.22 19.44
N PHE A 28 -1.43 -16.49 18.37
CA PHE A 28 -1.52 -15.03 18.36
C PHE A 28 -2.98 -14.62 18.53
N THR A 29 -3.46 -14.62 19.77
CA THR A 29 -4.75 -14.07 20.15
C THR A 29 -4.64 -13.41 21.52
N ASP A 30 -5.21 -12.21 21.57
CA ASP A 30 -5.58 -11.43 22.74
C ASP A 30 -4.50 -10.53 23.34
N GLY A 31 -4.20 -9.48 22.57
CA GLY A 31 -3.50 -8.29 23.07
C GLY A 31 -3.51 -7.08 22.12
N ALA A 32 -4.25 -7.13 21.00
CA ALA A 32 -4.47 -5.92 20.21
C ALA A 32 -5.33 -4.96 21.05
N PRO A 33 -4.92 -3.70 21.28
CA PRO A 33 -5.82 -2.73 21.90
C PRO A 33 -7.11 -2.70 21.08
N ALA A 34 -8.24 -2.65 21.78
CA ALA A 34 -9.57 -2.76 21.17
C ALA A 34 -9.85 -1.56 20.24
N ILE A 35 -9.34 -1.62 19.01
CA ILE A 35 -9.83 -0.83 17.87
C ILE A 35 -11.06 -1.57 17.30
N ALA A 36 -11.99 -1.94 18.20
CA ALA A 36 -13.11 -2.84 17.95
C ALA A 36 -14.32 -2.16 17.30
N ALA A 37 -14.22 -0.85 16.98
CA ALA A 37 -15.27 -0.18 16.24
C ALA A 37 -15.16 -0.55 14.76
N GLU A 38 -16.10 -1.39 14.30
CA GLU A 38 -16.44 -1.50 12.88
C GLU A 38 -16.46 -0.12 12.25
N VAL A 39 -16.02 -0.03 11.00
CA VAL A 39 -16.21 1.20 10.23
C VAL A 39 -17.73 1.39 10.11
N ALA A 40 -18.28 2.33 10.89
CA ALA A 40 -19.72 2.53 10.97
C ALA A 40 -20.27 2.75 9.55
N PRO A 41 -21.44 2.15 9.22
CA PRO A 41 -22.04 2.34 7.90
C PRO A 41 -22.23 3.83 7.63
N VAL A 42 -21.93 4.24 6.40
CA VAL A 42 -21.97 5.65 5.99
C VAL A 42 -23.42 6.15 6.03
N ASP A 43 -23.81 6.87 7.09
CA ASP A 43 -25.10 7.57 7.12
C ASP A 43 -25.04 8.91 6.37
N LEU A 44 -24.68 8.84 5.09
CA LEU A 44 -24.58 10.02 4.23
C LEU A 44 -25.98 10.60 3.96
N ALA A 45 -26.98 9.74 3.83
CA ALA A 45 -28.36 10.15 3.61
C ALA A 45 -28.91 10.92 4.82
N GLY A 46 -28.71 10.40 6.03
CA GLY A 46 -29.09 11.07 7.27
C GLY A 46 -28.33 12.38 7.47
N PHE A 47 -27.02 12.41 7.23
CA PHE A 47 -26.25 13.65 7.28
C PHE A 47 -26.79 14.72 6.32
N ARG A 48 -27.11 14.34 5.08
CA ARG A 48 -27.65 15.26 4.07
C ARG A 48 -29.07 15.73 4.35
N ALA A 49 -29.84 14.98 5.15
CA ALA A 49 -31.19 15.36 5.57
C ALA A 49 -31.19 16.40 6.69
N LEU A 50 -30.05 16.65 7.35
CA LEU A 50 -29.93 17.65 8.42
C LEU A 50 -30.10 19.08 7.87
N PRO A 51 -30.54 20.05 8.71
CA PRO A 51 -30.48 21.47 8.37
C PRO A 51 -29.06 21.89 7.96
N VAL A 52 -28.94 22.82 7.00
CA VAL A 52 -27.64 23.30 6.49
C VAL A 52 -26.73 23.80 7.62
N ALA A 53 -27.29 24.52 8.60
CA ALA A 53 -26.54 25.00 9.76
C ALA A 53 -25.93 23.87 10.61
N ASP A 54 -26.64 22.73 10.73
CA ASP A 54 -26.14 21.55 11.44
C ASP A 54 -25.08 20.82 10.63
N GLN A 55 -25.25 20.73 9.30
CA GLN A 55 -24.22 20.18 8.40
C GLN A 55 -22.93 20.99 8.46
N GLU A 56 -23.03 22.32 8.42
CA GLU A 56 -21.88 23.23 8.53
C GLU A 56 -21.20 23.13 9.89
N ARG A 57 -21.99 23.05 10.98
CA ARG A 57 -21.45 22.85 12.33
C ARG A 57 -20.67 21.54 12.41
N ARG A 58 -21.23 20.44 11.91
CA ARG A 58 -20.55 19.13 11.87
C ARG A 58 -19.31 19.17 10.99
N ARG A 59 -19.39 19.76 9.79
CA ARG A 59 -18.25 19.96 8.89
C ARG A 59 -17.09 20.66 9.59
N ARG A 60 -17.35 21.78 10.29
CA ARG A 60 -16.31 22.48 11.07
C ARG A 60 -15.67 21.60 12.15
N LEU A 61 -16.48 20.84 12.89
CA LEU A 61 -15.97 19.93 13.92
C LEU A 61 -15.14 18.78 13.32
N ALA A 62 -15.52 18.27 12.14
CA ALA A 62 -14.73 17.27 11.43
C ALA A 62 -13.41 17.85 10.92
N ASP A 63 -13.42 19.09 10.45
CA ASP A 63 -12.21 19.81 10.00
C ASP A 63 -11.23 20.04 11.16
N GLU A 64 -11.75 20.32 12.37
CA GLU A 64 -10.93 20.42 13.59
C GLU A 64 -10.24 19.10 13.95
N GLU A 65 -10.95 17.98 13.85
CA GLU A 65 -10.37 16.64 14.07
C GLU A 65 -9.34 16.31 12.98
N LEU A 66 -9.65 16.59 11.71
CA LEU A 66 -8.71 16.36 10.61
C LEU A 66 -7.45 17.23 10.75
N ALA A 67 -7.58 18.47 11.24
CA ALA A 67 -6.44 19.31 11.56
C ALA A 67 -5.55 18.72 12.67
N ARG A 68 -6.12 17.98 13.65
CA ARG A 68 -5.33 17.24 14.64
C ARG A 68 -4.55 16.11 13.98
N PHE A 69 -5.20 15.35 13.10
CA PHE A 69 -4.53 14.32 12.31
C PHE A 69 -3.36 14.91 11.49
N HIS A 70 -3.58 16.02 10.78
CA HIS A 70 -2.54 16.68 9.99
C HIS A 70 -1.36 17.15 10.85
N ARG A 71 -1.61 17.72 12.03
CA ARG A 71 -0.53 18.11 12.94
C ARG A 71 0.32 16.91 13.36
N TRP A 72 -0.31 15.81 13.77
CA TRP A 72 0.44 14.61 14.14
C TRP A 72 1.21 14.02 12.97
N HIS A 73 0.60 13.96 11.79
CA HIS A 73 1.27 13.48 10.60
C HIS A 73 2.49 14.34 10.22
N GLN A 74 2.40 15.67 10.39
CA GLN A 74 3.54 16.59 10.20
C GLN A 74 4.63 16.42 11.27
N ASP A 75 4.26 16.00 12.47
CA ASP A 75 5.19 15.80 13.59
C ASP A 75 5.93 14.45 13.55
N ILE A 76 5.49 13.48 12.73
CA ILE A 76 6.12 12.14 12.62
C ILE A 76 7.66 12.24 12.48
N PRO A 77 8.24 13.06 11.57
CA PRO A 77 9.69 13.16 11.44
C PRO A 77 10.38 13.64 12.73
N SER A 78 9.74 14.54 13.48
CA SER A 78 10.26 15.05 14.76
C SER A 78 10.14 14.00 15.87
N LEU A 79 9.10 13.18 15.87
CA LEU A 79 8.94 12.07 16.81
C LEU A 79 9.98 10.98 16.55
N LEU A 80 10.23 10.64 15.28
CA LEU A 80 11.28 9.70 14.87
C LEU A 80 12.69 10.19 15.26
N ARG A 81 12.95 11.51 15.19
CA ARG A 81 14.21 12.10 15.70
C ARG A 81 14.42 11.80 17.18
N ARG A 82 13.36 11.95 17.99
CA ARG A 82 13.41 11.80 19.45
C ARG A 82 13.54 10.35 19.90
N SER A 83 12.99 9.41 19.14
CA SER A 83 13.14 7.97 19.44
C SER A 83 14.55 7.43 19.10
N GLY A 84 15.45 8.25 18.57
CA GLY A 84 16.80 7.84 18.19
C GLY A 84 16.88 7.11 16.85
N VAL A 85 15.81 7.12 16.07
CA VAL A 85 15.77 6.56 14.71
C VAL A 85 16.44 7.57 13.76
N ALA A 86 17.54 7.20 13.10
CA ALA A 86 18.38 8.14 12.35
C ALA A 86 17.69 8.71 11.09
N LEU A 87 17.29 9.99 11.10
CA LEU A 87 16.64 10.63 9.93
C LEU A 87 17.51 10.78 8.70
N SER A 88 18.83 10.88 8.86
CA SER A 88 19.76 10.93 7.72
C SER A 88 19.71 9.66 6.86
N PHE A 89 19.25 8.54 7.42
CA PHE A 89 18.97 7.32 6.67
C PHE A 89 17.68 7.42 5.81
N PHE A 90 16.71 8.25 6.21
CA PHE A 90 15.42 8.41 5.54
C PHE A 90 15.39 9.58 4.55
N GLU A 91 16.08 10.69 4.85
CA GLU A 91 16.14 11.89 4.01
C GLU A 91 16.84 11.66 2.66
N GLY A 92 17.74 10.67 2.57
CA GLY A 92 18.45 10.32 1.33
C GLY A 92 17.79 9.23 0.45
N ASN A 93 16.73 8.57 0.91
CA ASN A 93 16.23 7.32 0.30
C ASN A 93 14.79 7.39 -0.24
N GLY A 94 14.14 8.56 -0.30
CA GLY A 94 12.73 8.64 -0.73
C GLY A 94 11.76 7.82 0.14
N LEU A 95 12.23 7.22 1.23
CA LEU A 95 11.47 6.37 2.16
C LEU A 95 10.54 7.18 3.06
N LEU A 96 10.77 8.50 3.17
CA LEU A 96 9.75 9.42 3.71
C LEU A 96 8.50 9.49 2.80
N ALA A 97 8.58 9.08 1.54
CA ALA A 97 7.41 9.05 0.64
C ALA A 97 6.48 7.86 0.91
N ASP A 98 6.95 6.77 1.52
CA ASP A 98 6.09 5.62 1.86
C ASP A 98 5.44 5.74 3.25
N GLY A 99 5.84 6.73 4.07
CA GLY A 99 5.06 7.24 5.21
C GLY A 99 4.50 6.22 6.21
N ARG A 100 5.17 5.08 6.42
CA ARG A 100 4.59 3.96 7.19
C ARG A 100 4.52 4.25 8.70
N LEU A 101 3.30 4.21 9.21
CA LEU A 101 2.95 4.50 10.60
C LEU A 101 3.42 3.38 11.56
N THR A 102 3.85 3.75 12.76
CA THR A 102 4.13 2.81 13.85
C THR A 102 2.86 2.45 14.62
N VAL A 103 2.92 1.43 15.50
CA VAL A 103 1.78 1.06 16.36
C VAL A 103 1.28 2.24 17.20
N ASP A 104 2.19 3.04 17.77
CA ASP A 104 1.82 4.25 18.54
C ASP A 104 1.19 5.33 17.63
N ASP A 105 1.61 5.43 16.37
CA ASP A 105 0.98 6.35 15.42
C ASP A 105 -0.45 5.90 15.08
N PHE A 106 -0.66 4.59 14.88
CA PHE A 106 -1.99 4.03 14.61
C PHE A 106 -2.96 4.26 15.77
N ASP A 107 -2.53 4.01 17.00
CA ASP A 107 -3.34 4.22 18.21
C ASP A 107 -3.80 5.68 18.37
N ARG A 108 -3.04 6.63 17.81
CA ARG A 108 -3.37 8.07 17.84
C ARG A 108 -4.20 8.52 16.65
N MET A 109 -3.86 8.05 15.44
CA MET A 109 -4.50 8.51 14.20
C MET A 109 -5.88 7.88 14.01
N MET A 110 -6.01 6.60 14.30
CA MET A 110 -7.25 5.85 14.06
C MET A 110 -8.46 6.46 14.77
N PRO A 111 -8.42 6.79 16.08
CA PRO A 111 -9.58 7.34 16.77
C PRO A 111 -10.00 8.71 16.24
N VAL A 112 -9.04 9.54 15.83
CA VAL A 112 -9.32 10.87 15.28
C VAL A 112 -9.97 10.78 13.90
N LEU A 113 -9.45 9.90 13.03
CA LEU A 113 -10.06 9.66 11.72
C LEU A 113 -11.45 9.05 11.83
N GLN A 114 -11.64 8.06 12.73
CA GLN A 114 -12.95 7.48 13.02
C GLN A 114 -13.94 8.53 13.53
N ARG A 115 -13.50 9.44 14.40
CA ARG A 115 -14.35 10.53 14.89
C ARG A 115 -14.70 11.51 13.77
N ALA A 116 -13.74 11.87 12.91
CA ALA A 116 -13.98 12.79 11.79
C ALA A 116 -15.06 12.25 10.84
N VAL A 117 -15.00 10.96 10.47
CA VAL A 117 -16.00 10.34 9.58
C VAL A 117 -17.37 10.16 10.24
N GLN A 118 -17.43 9.99 11.57
CA GLN A 118 -18.69 9.96 12.33
C GLN A 118 -19.35 11.35 12.41
N ILE A 119 -18.54 12.40 12.55
CA ILE A 119 -19.03 13.78 12.61
C ILE A 119 -19.55 14.22 11.24
N ASP A 120 -18.75 14.04 10.19
CA ASP A 120 -19.09 14.40 8.81
C ASP A 120 -18.85 13.20 7.86
N PRO A 121 -19.88 12.36 7.63
CA PRO A 121 -19.80 11.26 6.68
C PRO A 121 -19.55 11.68 5.23
N ALA A 122 -19.73 12.97 4.89
CA ALA A 122 -19.43 13.51 3.57
C ALA A 122 -17.98 13.98 3.41
N CYS A 123 -17.14 13.89 4.46
CA CYS A 123 -15.73 14.26 4.40
C CYS A 123 -14.92 13.18 3.68
N THR A 124 -14.56 13.45 2.43
CA THR A 124 -13.85 12.49 1.57
C THR A 124 -12.43 12.25 2.05
N GLU A 125 -11.73 13.30 2.48
CA GLU A 125 -10.37 13.18 2.98
C GLU A 125 -10.30 12.30 4.24
N ALA A 126 -11.21 12.48 5.20
CA ALA A 126 -11.22 11.67 6.42
C ALA A 126 -11.40 10.17 6.10
N TRP A 127 -12.31 9.83 5.19
CA TRP A 127 -12.50 8.46 4.73
C TRP A 127 -11.28 7.90 4.00
N PHE A 128 -10.68 8.68 3.10
CA PHE A 128 -9.49 8.26 2.37
C PHE A 128 -8.29 8.01 3.31
N ARG A 129 -8.04 8.93 4.25
CA ARG A 129 -6.97 8.79 5.25
C ARG A 129 -7.22 7.62 6.18
N LEU A 130 -8.47 7.35 6.54
CA LEU A 130 -8.85 6.18 7.32
C LEU A 130 -8.53 4.89 6.56
N GLY A 131 -8.90 4.79 5.29
CA GLY A 131 -8.59 3.64 4.43
C GLY A 131 -7.10 3.41 4.25
N ASP A 132 -6.34 4.48 4.03
CA ASP A 132 -4.88 4.40 3.91
C ASP A 132 -4.22 3.96 5.24
N THR A 133 -4.64 4.54 6.36
CA THR A 133 -4.16 4.16 7.70
C THR A 133 -4.47 2.68 7.99
N LEU A 134 -5.68 2.21 7.68
CA LEU A 134 -6.07 0.80 7.87
C LEU A 134 -5.29 -0.14 6.95
N THR A 135 -4.99 0.28 5.72
CA THR A 135 -4.14 -0.44 4.77
C THR A 135 -2.74 -0.60 5.35
N GLN A 136 -2.16 0.47 5.91
CA GLN A 136 -0.84 0.39 6.53
C GLN A 136 -0.83 -0.48 7.80
N TYR A 137 -1.93 -0.45 8.57
CA TYR A 137 -2.12 -1.30 9.75
C TYR A 137 -2.30 -2.79 9.39
N GLY A 138 -2.80 -3.08 8.18
CA GLY A 138 -3.08 -4.43 7.69
C GLY A 138 -4.53 -4.89 7.90
N ASP A 139 -5.43 -4.00 8.30
CA ASP A 139 -6.86 -4.27 8.40
C ASP A 139 -7.54 -4.01 7.05
N TRP A 140 -7.32 -4.94 6.13
CA TRP A 140 -7.74 -4.84 4.74
C TRP A 140 -9.26 -4.73 4.57
N SER A 141 -10.02 -5.40 5.45
CA SER A 141 -11.49 -5.40 5.38
C SER A 141 -12.05 -4.02 5.72
N ARG A 142 -11.54 -3.38 6.79
CA ARG A 142 -11.98 -2.04 7.17
C ARG A 142 -11.43 -0.99 6.21
N ALA A 143 -10.23 -1.20 5.65
CA ALA A 143 -9.68 -0.34 4.61
C ALA A 143 -10.56 -0.31 3.35
N ASP A 144 -11.03 -1.49 2.90
CA ASP A 144 -11.91 -1.63 1.74
C ASP A 144 -13.23 -0.87 1.93
N ALA A 145 -13.84 -1.02 3.11
CA ALA A 145 -15.04 -0.28 3.50
C ALA A 145 -14.80 1.25 3.52
N ALA A 146 -13.66 1.69 4.06
CA ALA A 146 -13.30 3.11 4.13
C ALA A 146 -13.03 3.73 2.75
N PHE A 147 -12.36 3.02 1.83
CA PHE A 147 -12.20 3.50 0.44
C PHE A 147 -13.52 3.54 -0.32
N THR A 148 -14.38 2.55 -0.11
CA THR A 148 -15.75 2.55 -0.67
C THR A 148 -16.55 3.75 -0.16
N ALA A 149 -16.45 4.05 1.14
CA ALA A 149 -17.07 5.22 1.75
C ALA A 149 -16.49 6.53 1.19
N ALA A 150 -15.17 6.62 1.02
CA ALA A 150 -14.50 7.79 0.42
C ALA A 150 -15.04 8.06 -0.99
N TRP A 151 -15.19 7.02 -1.80
CA TRP A 151 -15.76 7.12 -3.14
C TRP A 151 -17.21 7.62 -3.12
N GLN A 152 -18.04 7.11 -2.20
CA GLN A 152 -19.43 7.53 -2.06
C GLN A 152 -19.56 8.97 -1.52
N ALA A 153 -18.64 9.41 -0.67
CA ALA A 153 -18.60 10.77 -0.13
C ALA A 153 -18.13 11.81 -1.16
N CYS A 154 -17.23 11.44 -2.08
CA CYS A 154 -16.58 12.34 -3.04
C CYS A 154 -17.54 13.25 -3.83
N PRO A 155 -18.68 12.77 -4.39
CA PRO A 155 -19.64 13.63 -5.09
C PRO A 155 -20.34 14.67 -4.18
N HIS A 156 -20.33 14.43 -2.87
CA HIS A 156 -21.06 15.20 -1.88
C HIS A 156 -20.17 16.08 -1.01
N ASP A 157 -18.85 15.94 -1.12
CA ASP A 157 -17.92 16.80 -0.41
C ASP A 157 -17.83 18.17 -1.10
N LEU A 158 -18.13 19.20 -0.31
CA LEU A 158 -18.10 20.60 -0.74
C LEU A 158 -16.69 21.20 -0.60
N ARG A 159 -15.74 20.49 0.02
CA ARG A 159 -14.34 20.91 0.16
C ARG A 159 -13.51 20.66 -1.10
N LEU A 160 -13.96 19.76 -1.97
CA LEU A 160 -13.19 19.31 -3.11
C LEU A 160 -13.31 20.27 -4.29
N GLU A 161 -12.18 20.85 -4.68
CA GLU A 161 -12.06 21.66 -5.90
C GLU A 161 -11.89 20.78 -7.16
N GLY A 162 -11.22 19.63 -7.04
CA GLY A 162 -10.93 18.68 -8.13
C GLY A 162 -11.49 17.28 -7.87
N ARG A 163 -12.82 17.13 -7.94
CA ARG A 163 -13.50 15.86 -7.61
C ARG A 163 -13.07 14.70 -8.50
N ALA A 164 -12.81 14.95 -9.77
CA ALA A 164 -12.38 13.95 -10.72
C ALA A 164 -11.02 13.35 -10.33
N GLU A 165 -10.07 14.22 -10.00
CA GLU A 165 -8.72 13.87 -9.58
C GLU A 165 -8.74 13.16 -8.23
N THR A 166 -9.55 13.63 -7.28
CA THR A 166 -9.73 12.96 -5.98
C THR A 166 -10.33 11.55 -6.14
N ALA A 167 -11.39 11.42 -6.94
CA ALA A 167 -12.03 10.12 -7.21
C ALA A 167 -11.05 9.12 -7.84
N ARG A 168 -10.23 9.59 -8.79
CA ARG A 168 -9.15 8.82 -9.39
C ARG A 168 -8.12 8.38 -8.36
N GLY A 169 -7.69 9.28 -7.47
CA GLY A 169 -6.76 8.96 -6.37
C GLY A 169 -7.31 7.91 -5.39
N ILE A 170 -8.59 8.01 -5.02
CA ILE A 170 -9.28 7.01 -4.19
C ILE A 170 -9.28 5.65 -4.89
N SER A 171 -9.63 5.63 -6.19
CA SER A 171 -9.68 4.39 -6.97
C SER A 171 -8.30 3.74 -7.11
N ARG A 172 -7.25 4.55 -7.30
CA ARG A 172 -5.85 4.07 -7.32
C ARG A 172 -5.46 3.43 -5.99
N ALA A 173 -5.75 4.08 -4.85
CA ALA A 173 -5.44 3.54 -3.53
C ALA A 173 -6.20 2.24 -3.24
N HIS A 174 -7.49 2.20 -3.59
CA HIS A 174 -8.32 1.00 -3.46
C HIS A 174 -7.84 -0.13 -4.39
N ALA A 175 -7.38 0.19 -5.60
CA ALA A 175 -6.81 -0.79 -6.51
C ALA A 175 -5.45 -1.34 -6.00
N TRP A 176 -4.63 -0.54 -5.31
CA TRP A 176 -3.45 -1.05 -4.61
C TRP A 176 -3.82 -2.03 -3.48
N LEU A 177 -4.88 -1.74 -2.72
CA LEU A 177 -5.40 -2.69 -1.73
C LEU A 177 -5.88 -3.99 -2.39
N CYS A 178 -6.59 -3.90 -3.51
CA CYS A 178 -7.04 -5.07 -4.27
C CYS A 178 -5.85 -5.90 -4.76
N ARG A 179 -4.80 -5.26 -5.26
CA ARG A 179 -3.55 -5.93 -5.64
C ARG A 179 -2.94 -6.68 -4.45
N ASP A 180 -2.79 -6.02 -3.31
CA ASP A 180 -2.16 -6.62 -2.12
C ASP A 180 -3.00 -7.78 -1.54
N THR A 181 -4.29 -7.82 -1.85
CA THR A 181 -5.22 -8.89 -1.46
C THR A 181 -5.54 -9.87 -2.61
N ALA A 182 -4.78 -9.81 -3.71
CA ALA A 182 -4.92 -10.67 -4.90
C ALA A 182 -6.29 -10.61 -5.61
N ARG A 183 -7.01 -9.50 -5.48
CA ARG A 183 -8.28 -9.21 -6.18
C ARG A 183 -8.03 -8.45 -7.48
N TRP A 184 -7.39 -9.11 -8.44
CA TRP A 184 -6.82 -8.47 -9.63
C TRP A 184 -7.86 -7.77 -10.52
N GLU A 185 -8.92 -8.49 -10.91
CA GLU A 185 -9.97 -7.97 -11.80
C GLU A 185 -10.77 -6.83 -11.14
N GLU A 186 -11.00 -6.92 -9.83
CA GLU A 186 -11.63 -5.83 -9.07
C GLU A 186 -10.75 -4.57 -9.07
N GLY A 187 -9.44 -4.74 -8.86
CA GLY A 187 -8.48 -3.64 -8.97
C GLY A 187 -8.48 -2.98 -10.36
N LEU A 188 -8.60 -3.77 -11.43
CA LEU A 188 -8.70 -3.25 -12.80
C LEU A 188 -9.98 -2.45 -13.01
N ALA A 189 -11.12 -2.98 -12.56
CA ALA A 189 -12.41 -2.29 -12.63
C ALA A 189 -12.41 -0.97 -11.85
N LEU A 190 -11.72 -0.93 -10.70
CA LEU A 190 -11.54 0.31 -9.93
C LEU A 190 -10.73 1.35 -10.71
N LEU A 191 -9.63 0.94 -11.36
CA LEU A 191 -8.84 1.85 -12.21
C LEU A 191 -9.66 2.38 -13.40
N GLU A 192 -10.40 1.52 -14.09
CA GLU A 192 -11.28 1.93 -15.20
C GLU A 192 -12.33 2.94 -14.76
N ARG A 193 -12.94 2.71 -13.58
CA ARG A 193 -13.89 3.65 -12.97
C ARG A 193 -13.24 4.99 -12.65
N GLY A 194 -12.01 5.00 -12.14
CA GLY A 194 -11.25 6.22 -11.84
C GLY A 194 -10.84 6.99 -13.10
N ASP A 195 -10.40 6.29 -14.13
CA ASP A 195 -10.02 6.87 -15.43
C ASP A 195 -11.22 7.56 -16.10
N GLY A 196 -12.43 6.99 -15.99
CA GLY A 196 -13.66 7.59 -16.50
C GLY A 196 -14.04 8.93 -15.87
N MET A 197 -13.41 9.32 -14.75
CA MET A 197 -13.70 10.58 -14.05
C MET A 197 -12.88 11.77 -14.52
N SER A 198 -11.69 11.56 -15.08
CA SER A 198 -10.76 12.63 -15.46
C SER A 198 -10.42 12.59 -16.95
N ALA A 199 -10.43 13.75 -17.60
CA ALA A 199 -10.00 13.89 -18.99
C ALA A 199 -8.46 13.91 -19.13
N ALA A 200 -7.73 14.05 -18.02
CA ALA A 200 -6.29 13.89 -18.02
C ALA A 200 -5.96 12.42 -18.28
N GLY A 201 -5.11 12.14 -19.27
CA GLY A 201 -4.70 10.79 -19.63
C GLY A 201 -4.17 10.00 -18.44
N ALA A 202 -3.98 8.69 -18.64
CA ALA A 202 -3.50 7.82 -17.58
C ALA A 202 -2.15 8.29 -17.02
N ASP A 203 -2.09 8.61 -15.72
CA ASP A 203 -0.85 8.90 -14.99
C ASP A 203 0.08 7.69 -15.03
N ASP A 204 1.39 7.92 -15.02
CA ASP A 204 2.42 6.88 -15.08
C ASP A 204 2.24 5.85 -13.95
N GLN A 205 1.75 6.30 -12.78
CA GLN A 205 1.44 5.43 -11.65
C GLN A 205 0.24 4.50 -11.89
N ASP A 206 -0.78 4.99 -12.61
CA ASP A 206 -1.95 4.18 -12.93
C ASP A 206 -1.61 3.14 -14.01
N GLN A 207 -0.73 3.48 -14.94
CA GLN A 207 -0.21 2.52 -15.92
C GLN A 207 0.66 1.45 -15.26
N LEU A 208 1.52 1.84 -14.30
CA LEU A 208 2.28 0.88 -13.51
C LEU A 208 1.36 -0.12 -12.80
N LEU A 209 0.38 0.38 -12.05
CA LEU A 209 -0.55 -0.46 -11.30
C LEU A 209 -1.41 -1.33 -12.24
N ARG A 210 -1.90 -0.78 -13.35
CA ARG A 210 -2.66 -1.53 -14.36
C ARG A 210 -1.82 -2.69 -14.91
N GLY A 211 -0.56 -2.46 -15.26
CA GLY A 211 0.34 -3.51 -15.72
C GLY A 211 0.54 -4.61 -14.67
N LEU A 212 0.73 -4.25 -13.41
CA LEU A 212 0.88 -5.20 -12.30
C LEU A 212 -0.39 -6.01 -12.02
N LEU A 213 -1.57 -5.38 -12.10
CA LEU A 213 -2.85 -6.07 -11.95
C LEU A 213 -3.12 -7.03 -13.10
N LEU A 214 -2.82 -6.63 -14.35
CA LEU A 214 -2.90 -7.52 -15.52
C LEU A 214 -1.95 -8.72 -15.39
N ALA A 215 -0.74 -8.49 -14.89
CA ALA A 215 0.21 -9.57 -14.61
C ALA A 215 -0.34 -10.55 -13.57
N GLY A 216 -0.85 -10.04 -12.44
CA GLY A 216 -1.47 -10.86 -11.39
C GLY A 216 -2.71 -11.64 -11.85
N ALA A 217 -3.50 -11.06 -12.76
CA ALA A 217 -4.65 -11.71 -13.40
C ALA A 217 -4.25 -12.80 -14.43
N GLY A 218 -2.95 -12.98 -14.70
CA GLY A 218 -2.47 -13.93 -15.72
C GLY A 218 -2.62 -13.43 -17.16
N ARG A 219 -2.97 -12.15 -17.37
CA ARG A 219 -3.14 -11.51 -18.68
C ARG A 219 -1.79 -11.07 -19.24
N PHE A 220 -0.91 -12.05 -19.45
CA PHE A 220 0.51 -11.86 -19.77
C PHE A 220 0.76 -10.89 -20.94
N GLN A 221 0.08 -11.12 -22.07
CA GLN A 221 0.28 -10.30 -23.28
C GLN A 221 -0.07 -8.83 -23.05
N GLU A 222 -1.13 -8.57 -22.30
CA GLU A 222 -1.60 -7.21 -22.00
C GLU A 222 -0.67 -6.53 -21.00
N ALA A 223 -0.23 -7.24 -19.95
CA ALA A 223 0.76 -6.72 -19.00
C ALA A 223 2.06 -6.30 -19.71
N VAL A 224 2.58 -7.16 -20.59
CA VAL A 224 3.80 -6.87 -21.37
C VAL A 224 3.57 -5.74 -22.37
N ALA A 225 2.37 -5.62 -22.95
CA ALA A 225 2.04 -4.48 -23.82
C ALA A 225 2.07 -3.16 -23.06
N VAL A 226 1.49 -3.11 -21.85
CA VAL A 226 1.57 -1.94 -20.95
C VAL A 226 3.02 -1.63 -20.60
N ALA A 227 3.80 -2.65 -20.19
CA ALA A 227 5.22 -2.48 -19.86
C ALA A 227 6.02 -1.87 -21.01
N LYS A 228 5.72 -2.23 -22.27
CA LYS A 228 6.41 -1.68 -23.45
C LYS A 228 5.97 -0.26 -23.81
N ALA A 229 4.71 0.07 -23.58
CA ALA A 229 4.14 1.37 -23.93
C ALA A 229 4.43 2.47 -22.89
N MET A 230 4.61 2.08 -21.62
CA MET A 230 4.81 3.02 -20.52
C MET A 230 6.16 3.76 -20.63
N PRO A 231 6.21 5.09 -20.48
CA PRO A 231 7.47 5.82 -20.44
C PRO A 231 8.31 5.41 -19.20
N PRO A 232 9.65 5.53 -19.24
CA PRO A 232 10.49 5.23 -18.09
C PRO A 232 10.14 6.12 -16.89
N LEU A 233 9.99 5.50 -15.72
CA LEU A 233 9.63 6.21 -14.50
C LEU A 233 10.81 7.01 -13.93
N ARG A 234 10.49 8.15 -13.32
CA ARG A 234 11.49 9.00 -12.65
C ARG A 234 11.75 8.51 -11.24
N TYR A 235 13.01 8.39 -10.86
CA TYR A 235 13.45 8.02 -9.52
C TYR A 235 14.65 8.89 -9.06
N PRO A 236 14.76 9.22 -7.76
CA PRO A 236 15.93 9.89 -7.22
C PRO A 236 17.16 8.97 -7.26
N ARG A 237 18.23 9.45 -7.90
CA ARG A 237 19.54 8.81 -7.96
C ARG A 237 20.51 9.57 -7.06
N TYR A 238 21.05 8.87 -6.07
CA TYR A 238 21.95 9.46 -5.06
C TYR A 238 23.12 10.19 -5.72
N GLY A 239 23.30 11.48 -5.40
CA GLY A 239 24.36 12.32 -5.95
C GLY A 239 24.10 12.88 -7.36
N TYR A 240 22.99 12.52 -8.01
CA TYR A 240 22.71 12.89 -9.41
C TYR A 240 21.30 13.45 -9.66
N GLY A 241 20.49 13.66 -8.62
CA GLY A 241 19.13 14.18 -8.75
C GLY A 241 18.15 13.15 -9.34
N MET A 242 17.10 13.61 -10.04
CA MET A 242 16.09 12.72 -10.64
C MET A 242 16.59 12.11 -11.95
N ALA A 243 16.62 10.78 -12.02
CA ALA A 243 16.93 10.01 -13.23
C ALA A 243 15.67 9.32 -13.75
N ALA A 244 15.64 8.99 -15.05
CA ALA A 244 14.63 8.13 -15.64
C ALA A 244 15.15 6.69 -15.75
N GLY A 245 14.32 5.69 -15.48
CA GLY A 245 14.71 4.29 -15.58
C GLY A 245 13.53 3.37 -15.82
N SER A 246 13.81 2.25 -16.48
CA SER A 246 12.80 1.25 -16.85
C SER A 246 12.39 0.34 -15.69
N HIS A 247 12.64 0.72 -14.44
CA HIS A 247 12.36 -0.15 -13.29
C HIS A 247 10.88 -0.52 -13.19
N GLY A 248 9.96 0.39 -13.53
CA GLY A 248 8.53 0.13 -13.54
C GLY A 248 8.13 -0.83 -14.67
N ASN A 249 8.69 -0.63 -15.86
CA ASN A 249 8.48 -1.49 -17.02
C ASN A 249 8.96 -2.93 -16.72
N ASN A 250 10.20 -3.04 -16.22
CA ASN A 250 10.82 -4.29 -15.82
C ASN A 250 10.06 -4.98 -14.70
N TRP A 251 9.49 -4.22 -13.75
CA TRP A 251 8.66 -4.77 -12.68
C TRP A 251 7.40 -5.44 -13.23
N ILE A 252 6.66 -4.76 -14.12
CA ILE A 252 5.48 -5.34 -14.76
C ILE A 252 5.85 -6.61 -15.53
N GLU A 253 6.88 -6.54 -16.38
CA GLU A 253 7.29 -7.68 -17.20
C GLU A 253 7.75 -8.86 -16.33
N ALA A 254 8.52 -8.60 -15.28
CA ALA A 254 8.95 -9.63 -14.33
C ALA A 254 7.76 -10.29 -13.65
N MET A 255 6.78 -9.52 -13.17
CA MET A 255 5.58 -10.07 -12.55
C MET A 255 4.72 -10.86 -13.54
N ALA A 256 4.69 -10.46 -14.81
CA ALA A 256 3.97 -11.20 -15.86
C ALA A 256 4.62 -12.59 -16.08
N TRP A 257 5.94 -12.64 -16.22
CA TRP A 257 6.68 -13.92 -16.32
C TRP A 257 6.51 -14.78 -15.07
N PHE A 258 6.57 -14.16 -13.90
CA PHE A 258 6.40 -14.84 -12.62
C PHE A 258 5.01 -15.48 -12.50
N ALA A 259 3.95 -14.75 -12.88
CA ALA A 259 2.56 -15.21 -12.80
C ALA A 259 2.27 -16.43 -13.68
N ILE A 260 2.98 -16.61 -14.79
CA ILE A 260 2.84 -17.78 -15.67
C ILE A 260 3.78 -18.95 -15.29
N GLY A 261 4.48 -18.85 -14.16
CA GLY A 261 5.33 -19.91 -13.64
C GLY A 261 6.75 -19.94 -14.20
N GLU A 262 7.25 -18.80 -14.70
CA GLU A 262 8.57 -18.67 -15.33
C GLU A 262 9.52 -17.75 -14.53
N PRO A 263 9.93 -18.14 -13.31
CA PRO A 263 10.67 -17.27 -12.39
C PRO A 263 12.09 -16.91 -12.88
N ALA A 264 12.73 -17.76 -13.69
CA ALA A 264 14.02 -17.46 -14.30
C ALA A 264 13.92 -16.32 -15.33
N PHE A 265 12.85 -16.30 -16.13
CA PHE A 265 12.56 -15.19 -17.03
C PHE A 265 12.16 -13.93 -16.27
N ALA A 266 11.40 -14.07 -15.18
CA ALA A 266 11.07 -12.96 -14.29
C ALA A 266 12.33 -12.28 -13.74
N ARG A 267 13.30 -13.06 -13.22
CA ARG A 267 14.59 -12.55 -12.74
C ARG A 267 15.39 -11.84 -13.83
N LYS A 268 15.34 -12.35 -15.06
CA LYS A 268 15.99 -11.71 -16.21
C LYS A 268 15.33 -10.38 -16.57
N ALA A 269 13.99 -10.34 -16.56
CA ALA A 269 13.20 -9.15 -16.88
C ALA A 269 13.43 -7.99 -15.88
N LEU A 270 13.70 -8.30 -14.61
CA LEU A 270 14.04 -7.28 -13.60
C LEU A 270 15.27 -6.44 -14.00
N GLY A 271 16.21 -6.99 -14.77
CA GLY A 271 17.42 -6.29 -15.19
C GLY A 271 18.34 -5.90 -14.01
N GLU A 272 18.95 -4.71 -14.10
CA GLU A 272 19.86 -4.19 -13.06
C GLU A 272 19.10 -3.60 -11.86
N ILE A 273 18.68 -4.45 -10.93
CA ILE A 273 17.90 -4.03 -9.76
C ILE A 273 18.66 -3.09 -8.80
N TYR A 274 19.99 -3.19 -8.72
CA TYR A 274 20.80 -2.46 -7.73
C TYR A 274 21.02 -0.98 -8.06
N ALA A 275 20.76 -0.56 -9.30
CA ALA A 275 20.81 0.84 -9.70
C ALA A 275 19.70 1.68 -9.05
N TYR A 276 18.64 1.02 -8.60
CA TYR A 276 17.46 1.63 -8.03
C TYR A 276 17.52 1.53 -6.51
N ARG A 277 17.45 2.64 -5.79
CA ARG A 277 17.41 2.64 -4.30
C ARG A 277 16.13 3.21 -3.72
N ALA A 278 15.51 4.13 -4.44
CA ALA A 278 14.38 4.92 -3.98
C ALA A 278 13.36 5.00 -5.13
N VAL A 279 12.67 3.89 -5.37
CA VAL A 279 11.64 3.79 -6.42
C VAL A 279 10.26 4.04 -5.84
N GLN A 280 9.32 4.42 -6.70
CA GLN A 280 7.93 4.53 -6.30
C GLN A 280 7.40 3.17 -5.81
N GLN A 281 6.60 3.16 -4.75
CA GLN A 281 6.09 1.93 -4.14
C GLN A 281 7.22 0.98 -3.73
N SER A 282 8.32 1.55 -3.23
CA SER A 282 9.60 0.87 -2.94
C SER A 282 9.38 -0.41 -2.17
N THR A 283 8.54 -0.38 -1.13
CA THR A 283 8.28 -1.56 -0.31
C THR A 283 7.64 -2.70 -1.10
N ARG A 284 6.65 -2.39 -1.96
CA ARG A 284 5.97 -3.40 -2.80
C ARG A 284 6.92 -3.93 -3.87
N TYR A 285 7.66 -3.04 -4.53
CA TYR A 285 8.67 -3.42 -5.53
C TYR A 285 9.71 -4.38 -4.95
N TRP A 286 10.32 -4.05 -3.81
CA TRP A 286 11.36 -4.90 -3.22
C TRP A 286 10.83 -6.22 -2.67
N ASN A 287 9.60 -6.28 -2.19
CA ASN A 287 8.97 -7.55 -1.80
C ASN A 287 8.81 -8.49 -2.99
N ASP A 288 8.36 -7.98 -4.13
CA ASP A 288 8.19 -8.79 -5.34
C ASP A 288 9.53 -9.24 -5.91
N VAL A 289 10.53 -8.35 -5.93
CA VAL A 289 11.90 -8.69 -6.33
C VAL A 289 12.46 -9.80 -5.45
N ALA A 290 12.29 -9.69 -4.14
CA ALA A 290 12.74 -10.72 -3.19
C ALA A 290 12.04 -12.06 -3.43
N LEU A 291 10.71 -12.04 -3.63
CA LEU A 291 9.94 -13.24 -3.93
C LEU A 291 10.42 -13.95 -5.21
N ILE A 292 10.74 -13.18 -6.26
CA ILE A 292 11.32 -13.72 -7.50
C ILE A 292 12.70 -14.34 -7.23
N LEU A 293 13.54 -13.67 -6.45
CA LEU A 293 14.90 -14.11 -6.11
C LEU A 293 14.92 -15.40 -5.28
N ASP A 294 14.03 -15.51 -4.29
CA ASP A 294 13.83 -16.74 -3.52
C ASP A 294 13.45 -17.91 -4.43
N THR A 295 12.53 -17.66 -5.36
CA THR A 295 12.00 -18.71 -6.24
C THR A 295 13.07 -19.25 -7.20
N VAL A 296 14.07 -18.44 -7.57
CA VAL A 296 15.21 -18.89 -8.39
C VAL A 296 16.40 -19.41 -7.57
N GLY A 297 16.29 -19.47 -6.23
CA GLY A 297 17.33 -20.00 -5.34
C GLY A 297 18.49 -19.04 -5.08
N SER A 298 18.23 -17.74 -5.08
CA SER A 298 19.23 -16.68 -4.85
C SER A 298 19.12 -16.06 -3.46
N ASP A 299 19.16 -16.92 -2.43
CA ASP A 299 18.84 -16.60 -1.03
C ASP A 299 19.55 -15.34 -0.49
N THR A 300 20.85 -15.17 -0.79
CA THR A 300 21.63 -14.01 -0.30
C THR A 300 21.23 -12.68 -0.97
N GLU A 301 20.88 -12.69 -2.26
CA GLU A 301 20.32 -11.49 -2.92
C GLU A 301 18.91 -11.23 -2.41
N SER A 302 18.13 -12.28 -2.17
CA SER A 302 16.77 -12.18 -1.66
C SER A 302 16.73 -11.54 -0.27
N ASP A 303 17.52 -12.04 0.68
CA ASP A 303 17.64 -11.48 2.04
C ASP A 303 18.00 -9.99 1.99
N ALA A 304 18.92 -9.60 1.10
CA ALA A 304 19.30 -8.20 0.92
C ALA A 304 18.13 -7.35 0.37
N THR A 305 17.27 -7.91 -0.48
CA THR A 305 16.09 -7.24 -1.01
C THR A 305 14.91 -7.20 -0.03
N TYR A 306 14.68 -8.25 0.76
CA TYR A 306 13.76 -8.18 1.90
C TYR A 306 14.24 -7.18 2.94
N ALA A 307 15.55 -7.11 3.21
CA ALA A 307 16.09 -6.07 4.08
C ALA A 307 15.83 -4.66 3.49
N ARG A 308 15.81 -4.49 2.16
CA ARG A 308 15.43 -3.21 1.53
C ARG A 308 13.93 -2.91 1.64
N SER A 309 13.07 -3.92 1.50
CA SER A 309 11.63 -3.75 1.70
C SER A 309 11.30 -3.44 3.17
N LEU A 310 12.03 -4.07 4.11
CA LEU A 310 11.93 -3.84 5.55
C LEU A 310 12.58 -2.54 6.01
N LYS A 311 13.59 -2.03 5.31
CA LYS A 311 14.08 -0.65 5.50
C LYS A 311 13.02 0.40 5.20
N GLY A 312 11.93 0.02 4.51
CA GLY A 312 10.69 0.80 4.43
C GLY A 312 9.59 0.40 5.42
N ARG A 313 9.82 -0.56 6.34
CA ARG A 313 8.80 -1.15 7.22
C ARG A 313 9.11 -1.06 8.72
N PHE A 314 10.36 -1.13 9.16
CA PHE A 314 10.72 -1.00 10.58
C PHE A 314 12.15 -0.45 10.79
N PRO A 315 12.38 0.31 11.89
CA PRO A 315 13.73 0.58 12.37
C PRO A 315 14.25 -0.70 13.02
N LEU A 316 15.03 -1.50 12.30
CA LEU A 316 15.86 -2.50 12.99
C LEU A 316 17.10 -1.78 13.53
N LEU A 317 17.07 -1.62 14.85
CA LEU A 317 18.22 -1.43 15.72
C LEU A 317 19.39 -2.26 15.21
N ALA A 318 20.56 -1.64 15.27
CA ALA A 318 21.86 -2.27 15.19
C ALA A 318 21.91 -3.56 16.03
N PHE A 319 21.68 -4.70 15.37
CA PHE A 319 22.07 -6.01 15.86
C PHE A 319 22.61 -6.77 14.65
N PHE A 320 23.83 -6.44 14.27
CA PHE A 320 24.99 -7.34 14.22
C PHE A 320 26.22 -6.44 13.95
N PRO A 321 27.39 -6.79 14.51
CA PRO A 321 28.44 -5.86 14.97
C PRO A 321 29.11 -5.00 13.91
#